data_AF-A0A1H0LPD3-F1
#
_entry.id   AF-A0A1H0LPD3-F1
#
_cell.length_a   1.000
_cell.length_b   1.000
_cell.length_c   1.000
_cell.angle_alpha   90.00
_cell.angle_beta   90.00
_cell.angle_gamma   90.00
#
_symmetry.space_group_name_H-M   'P 1'
#
loop_
_entity.id
_entity.type
_entity.pdbx_description
1 polymer ?
#
loop_
_entity_poly.entity_id
_entity_poly.type
_entity_poly.pdbx_seq_one_letter_code
_entity_poly.pdbx_strand_id
1 'polypeptide(L)'
;MPRVQVATASPAERDAVLTCAVAVVCAVAFLVFVGVPVHSGTLAVPEALEAVWVVGLLVGAFLGPVAGGLAAFVSGAALVAGGPALTQRARRLHWSTIAVSALLLVAYVSHSHALQTWLD
;
A
#
# COMPACT_ATOMS: atom_id res chain seq x y z
N MET A 1 23.38 -22.29 28.76
CA MET A 1 22.94 -21.20 27.86
C MET A 1 21.43 -21.22 27.79
N PRO A 2 20.72 -20.15 28.20
CA PRO A 2 19.27 -20.09 28.07
C PRO A 2 18.92 -19.96 26.58
N ARG A 3 18.12 -20.89 26.05
CA ARG A 3 17.56 -20.78 24.70
C ARG A 3 16.68 -19.52 24.67
N VAL A 4 17.09 -18.50 23.92
CA VAL A 4 16.20 -17.41 23.52
C VAL A 4 15.09 -18.05 22.69
N GLN A 5 13.95 -18.33 23.32
CA GLN A 5 12.73 -18.66 22.59
C GLN A 5 12.33 -17.38 21.86
N VAL A 6 12.73 -17.29 20.59
CA VAL A 6 12.17 -16.30 19.68
C VAL A 6 10.68 -16.64 19.58
N ALA A 7 9.85 -15.91 20.32
CA ALA A 7 8.41 -16.05 20.25
C ALA A 7 7.99 -15.79 18.80
N THR A 8 7.73 -16.87 18.06
CA THR A 8 7.29 -16.77 16.68
C THR A 8 5.92 -16.09 16.69
N ALA A 9 5.82 -14.94 16.01
CA ALA A 9 4.57 -14.20 15.87
C ALA A 9 3.42 -15.13 15.47
N SER A 10 2.26 -14.95 16.09
CA SER A 10 1.08 -15.77 15.81
C SER A 10 0.67 -15.62 14.33
N PRO A 11 -0.02 -16.62 13.74
CA PRO A 11 -0.48 -16.55 12.36
C PRO A 11 -1.24 -15.25 12.04
N ALA A 12 -2.12 -14.83 12.94
CA ALA A 12 -2.88 -13.58 12.81
C ALA A 12 -1.99 -12.32 12.79
N GLU A 13 -0.89 -12.31 13.55
CA GLU A 13 0.05 -11.19 13.54
C GLU A 13 0.86 -11.14 12.24
N ARG A 14 1.24 -12.31 11.69
CA ARG A 14 1.90 -12.37 10.37
C ARG A 14 1.00 -11.88 9.26
N ASP A 15 -0.27 -12.26 9.26
CA ASP A 15 -1.24 -11.79 8.28
C ASP A 15 -1.46 -10.28 8.38
N ALA A 16 -1.51 -9.72 9.60
CA ALA A 16 -1.59 -8.29 9.83
C ALA A 16 -0.34 -7.54 9.32
N VAL A 17 0.86 -8.11 9.50
CA VAL A 17 2.10 -7.55 8.96
C VAL A 17 2.09 -7.58 7.43
N LEU A 18 1.70 -8.70 6.82
CA LEU A 18 1.67 -8.85 5.36
C LEU A 18 0.67 -7.87 4.72
N THR A 19 -0.54 -7.77 5.27
CA THR A 19 -1.56 -6.83 4.77
C THR A 19 -1.12 -5.37 4.91
N CYS A 20 -0.48 -5.01 6.03
CA CYS A 20 0.09 -3.69 6.22
C CYS A 20 1.23 -3.42 5.23
N ALA A 21 2.12 -4.39 5.01
CA ALA A 21 3.22 -4.27 4.07
C ALA A 21 2.72 -4.05 2.63
N VAL A 22 1.68 -4.80 2.21
CA VAL A 22 1.05 -4.61 0.90
C VAL A 22 0.54 -3.18 0.74
N ALA A 23 -0.22 -2.66 1.72
CA ALA A 23 -0.75 -1.30 1.64
C ALA A 23 0.38 -0.24 1.55
N VAL A 24 1.45 -0.41 2.34
CA VAL A 24 2.61 0.50 2.30
C VAL A 24 3.33 0.44 0.96
N VAL A 25 3.59 -0.76 0.43
CA VAL A 25 4.26 -0.93 -0.87
C VAL A 25 3.42 -0.35 -1.99
N CYS A 26 2.10 -0.56 -1.97
CA CYS A 26 1.18 0.06 -2.95
C CYS A 26 1.21 1.58 -2.85
N ALA A 27 1.22 2.15 -1.64
CA ALA A 27 1.30 3.59 -1.46
C ALA A 27 2.64 4.17 -1.96
N VAL A 28 3.75 3.51 -1.68
CA VAL A 28 5.07 3.91 -2.17
C VAL A 28 5.14 3.81 -3.68
N ALA A 29 4.65 2.72 -4.28
CA ALA A 29 4.61 2.56 -5.74
C ALA A 29 3.78 3.67 -6.40
N PHE A 30 2.61 3.99 -5.85
CA PHE A 30 1.80 5.11 -6.35
C PHE A 30 2.55 6.44 -6.26
N LEU A 31 3.19 6.74 -5.12
CA LEU A 31 3.94 7.98 -4.96
C LEU A 31 5.12 8.09 -5.95
N VAL A 32 5.90 7.01 -6.11
CA VAL A 32 7.09 7.00 -6.98
C VAL A 32 6.70 7.15 -8.45
N PHE A 33 5.69 6.41 -8.91
CA PHE A 33 5.35 6.34 -10.33
C PHE A 33 4.25 7.31 -10.78
N VAL A 34 3.48 7.88 -9.86
CA VAL A 34 2.37 8.81 -10.18
C VAL A 34 2.55 10.14 -9.47
N GLY A 35 2.62 10.15 -8.13
CA GLY A 35 2.63 11.39 -7.35
C GLY A 35 3.84 12.29 -7.66
N VAL A 36 5.04 11.71 -7.64
CA VAL A 36 6.30 12.42 -7.89
C VAL A 36 6.38 12.96 -9.33
N PRO A 37 6.11 12.18 -10.39
CA PRO A 37 6.13 12.71 -11.77
C PRO A 37 5.19 13.88 -12.00
N VAL A 38 3.96 13.81 -11.49
CA VAL A 38 2.95 14.87 -11.64
C VAL A 38 3.42 16.19 -11.01
N HIS A 39 4.16 16.14 -9.90
CA HIS A 39 4.57 17.33 -9.15
C HIS A 39 5.98 17.82 -9.49
N SER A 40 6.86 16.95 -9.98
CA SER A 40 8.27 17.29 -10.20
C SER A 40 8.56 17.80 -11.61
N GLY A 41 7.69 17.54 -12.61
CA GLY A 41 7.75 18.09 -13.97
C GLY A 41 9.06 17.90 -14.75
N THR A 42 10.08 17.25 -14.18
CA THR A 42 11.48 17.36 -14.64
C THR A 42 12.35 16.12 -14.37
N LEU A 43 11.81 15.03 -13.83
CA LEU A 43 12.55 13.78 -13.78
C LEU A 43 12.56 13.17 -15.19
N ALA A 44 13.56 13.57 -15.98
CA ALA A 44 13.87 12.94 -17.25
C ALA A 44 14.17 11.47 -16.98
N VAL A 45 13.22 10.59 -17.32
CA VAL A 45 13.43 9.14 -17.26
C VAL A 45 14.40 8.80 -18.39
N PRO A 46 15.58 8.21 -18.10
CA PRO A 46 16.48 7.76 -19.16
C PRO A 46 15.73 6.82 -20.11
N GLU A 47 15.92 6.95 -21.42
CA GLU A 47 15.21 6.12 -22.43
C GLU A 47 15.32 4.61 -22.15
N ALA A 48 16.46 4.16 -21.61
CA ALA A 48 16.70 2.78 -21.21
C ALA A 48 15.75 2.26 -20.10
N LEU A 49 15.07 3.15 -19.37
CA LEU A 49 14.15 2.85 -18.27
C LEU A 49 12.69 3.13 -18.60
N GLU A 50 12.38 3.60 -19.81
CA GLU A 50 11.02 4.01 -20.20
C GLU A 50 10.01 2.85 -20.05
N ALA A 51 10.36 1.65 -20.52
CA ALA A 51 9.51 0.47 -20.38
C ALA A 51 9.25 0.09 -18.91
N VAL A 52 10.25 0.20 -18.04
CA VAL A 52 10.11 -0.06 -16.60
C VAL A 52 9.24 1.00 -15.96
N TRP A 53 9.34 2.24 -16.42
CA TRP A 53 8.52 3.35 -15.93
C TRP A 53 7.06 3.19 -16.31
N VAL A 54 6.77 2.79 -17.54
CA VAL A 54 5.40 2.50 -18.01
C VAL A 54 4.78 1.36 -17.20
N VAL A 55 5.53 0.28 -16.97
CA VAL A 55 5.06 -0.83 -16.11
C VAL A 55 4.86 -0.35 -14.67
N GLY A 56 5.78 0.44 -14.13
CA GLY A 56 5.68 1.04 -12.81
C GLY A 56 4.45 1.94 -12.67
N LEU A 57 4.10 2.71 -13.71
CA LEU A 57 2.90 3.53 -13.75
C LEU A 57 1.64 2.66 -13.80
N LEU A 58 1.61 1.60 -14.61
CA LEU A 58 0.47 0.67 -14.63
C LEU A 58 0.25 0.03 -13.25
N VAL A 59 1.33 -0.44 -12.63
CA VAL A 59 1.28 -1.04 -11.30
C VAL A 59 0.88 -0.01 -10.25
N GLY A 60 1.49 1.17 -10.25
CA GLY A 60 1.28 2.22 -9.26
C GLY A 60 -0.10 2.87 -9.37
N ALA A 61 -0.54 3.22 -10.58
CA ALA A 61 -1.80 3.92 -10.82
C ALA A 61 -3.02 3.00 -10.77
N PHE A 62 -2.94 1.77 -11.28
CA PHE A 62 -4.11 0.91 -11.38
C PHE A 62 -4.11 -0.22 -10.36
N LEU A 63 -3.03 -1.01 -10.29
CA LEU A 63 -2.99 -2.17 -9.39
C LEU A 63 -2.80 -1.76 -7.92
N GLY A 64 -2.05 -0.70 -7.66
CA GLY A 64 -1.75 -0.17 -6.33
C GLY A 64 -3.01 0.20 -5.54
N PRO A 65 -3.90 1.06 -6.06
CA PRO A 65 -5.14 1.43 -5.39
C PRO A 65 -6.07 0.23 -5.18
N VAL A 66 -6.17 -0.68 -6.15
CA VAL A 66 -6.99 -1.89 -6.04
C VAL A 66 -6.48 -2.80 -4.92
N ALA A 67 -5.18 -3.11 -4.91
CA ALA A 67 -4.57 -3.93 -3.87
C ALA A 67 -4.60 -3.26 -2.49
N GLY A 68 -4.35 -1.95 -2.42
CA GLY A 68 -4.48 -1.16 -1.20
C GLY A 68 -5.90 -1.15 -0.65
N GLY A 69 -6.91 -1.01 -1.51
CA GLY A 69 -8.33 -1.10 -1.15
C GLY A 69 -8.71 -2.48 -0.64
N LEU A 70 -8.25 -3.55 -1.29
CA LEU A 70 -8.46 -4.92 -0.85
C LEU A 70 -7.81 -5.17 0.52
N ALA A 71 -6.59 -4.67 0.74
CA ALA A 71 -5.89 -4.78 2.02
C ALA A 71 -6.63 -4.05 3.16
N ALA A 72 -7.23 -2.89 2.88
CA ALA A 72 -8.07 -2.17 3.82
C ALA A 72 -9.36 -2.94 4.15
N PHE A 73 -10.02 -3.50 3.13
CA PHE A 73 -11.22 -4.30 3.31
C PHE A 73 -10.95 -5.53 4.18
N VAL A 74 -9.90 -6.30 3.88
CA VAL A 74 -9.49 -7.46 4.68
C VAL A 74 -9.14 -7.06 6.11
N SER A 75 -8.44 -5.95 6.30
CA SER A 75 -8.11 -5.44 7.64
C SER A 75 -9.35 -5.00 8.42
N GLY A 76 -10.33 -4.38 7.76
CA GLY A 76 -11.62 -4.04 8.37
C GLY A 76 -12.41 -5.28 8.76
N ALA A 77 -12.50 -6.27 7.88
CA ALA A 77 -13.15 -7.55 8.16
C ALA A 77 -12.47 -8.29 9.33
N ALA A 78 -11.14 -8.29 9.38
CA ALA A 78 -10.38 -8.87 10.47
C ALA A 78 -10.62 -8.16 11.82
N LEU A 79 -10.75 -6.83 11.82
CA LEU A 79 -11.07 -6.07 13.03
C LEU A 79 -12.50 -6.34 13.52
N VAL A 80 -13.47 -6.48 12.61
CA VAL A 80 -14.87 -6.78 12.94
C VAL A 80 -15.01 -8.22 13.45
N ALA A 81 -14.43 -9.20 12.74
CA ALA A 81 -14.54 -10.61 13.09
C ALA A 81 -13.63 -11.03 14.26
N GLY A 82 -12.43 -10.45 14.34
CA GLY A 82 -11.39 -10.80 15.30
C GLY A 82 -11.50 -10.11 16.66
N GLY A 83 -12.36 -9.10 16.80
CA GLY A 83 -12.81 -8.53 18.08
C GLY A 83 -11.72 -8.43 19.16
N PRO A 84 -11.95 -8.89 20.41
CA PRO A 84 -10.95 -8.89 21.48
C PRO A 84 -9.86 -9.98 21.35
N ALA A 85 -10.01 -10.94 20.44
CA ALA A 85 -9.05 -12.04 20.25
C ALA A 85 -7.76 -11.61 19.53
N LEU A 86 -7.79 -10.49 18.81
CA LEU A 86 -6.60 -9.91 18.20
C LEU A 86 -5.66 -9.32 19.26
N THR A 87 -4.37 -9.66 19.15
CA THR A 87 -3.31 -9.02 19.92
C THR A 87 -3.30 -7.52 19.67
N GLN A 88 -2.87 -6.72 20.66
CA GLN A 88 -2.83 -5.26 20.52
C GLN A 88 -1.98 -4.82 19.31
N ARG A 89 -0.89 -5.55 19.03
CA ARG A 89 -0.02 -5.28 17.88
C ARG A 89 -0.69 -5.56 16.54
N ALA A 90 -1.34 -6.72 16.38
CA ALA A 90 -2.08 -7.04 15.16
C ALA A 90 -3.21 -6.03 14.89
N ARG A 91 -3.92 -5.62 15.96
CA ARG A 91 -4.96 -4.59 15.88
C ARG A 91 -4.41 -3.24 15.39
N ARG A 92 -3.26 -2.81 15.92
CA ARG A 92 -2.59 -1.57 15.48
C ARG A 92 -2.20 -1.66 14.00
N LEU A 93 -1.66 -2.80 13.56
CA LEU A 93 -1.29 -3.02 12.16
C LEU A 93 -2.50 -2.93 11.23
N HIS A 94 -3.62 -3.58 11.55
CA HIS A 94 -4.84 -3.46 10.73
C HIS A 94 -5.38 -2.03 10.66
N TRP A 95 -5.34 -1.27 11.76
CA TRP A 95 -5.68 0.15 11.73
C TRP A 95 -4.71 0.97 10.89
N SER A 96 -3.40 0.68 10.96
CA SER A 96 -2.39 1.30 10.10
C SER A 96 -2.63 0.99 8.63
N THR A 97 -2.98 -0.26 8.29
CA THR A 97 -3.34 -0.65 6.92
C THR A 97 -4.51 0.19 6.41
N ILE A 98 -5.58 0.33 7.19
CA ILE A 98 -6.75 1.15 6.82
C ILE A 98 -6.34 2.61 6.62
N ALA A 99 -5.55 3.17 7.54
CA ALA A 99 -5.11 4.56 7.45
C ALA A 99 -4.25 4.81 6.20
N VAL A 100 -3.28 3.93 5.91
CA VAL A 100 -2.40 4.03 4.73
C VAL A 100 -3.21 3.90 3.45
N SER A 101 -4.11 2.93 3.36
CA SER A 101 -4.97 2.76 2.19
C SER A 101 -5.96 3.92 1.99
N ALA A 102 -6.46 4.52 3.06
CA ALA A 102 -7.30 5.71 2.98
C ALA A 102 -6.50 6.92 2.46
N LEU A 103 -5.27 7.12 2.94
CA LEU A 103 -4.37 8.15 2.42
C LEU A 103 -4.05 7.91 0.94
N LEU A 104 -3.78 6.67 0.55
CA LEU A 104 -3.58 6.28 -0.84
C LEU A 104 -4.81 6.60 -1.70
N LEU A 105 -6.03 6.32 -1.21
CA LEU A 105 -7.26 6.62 -1.92
C LEU A 105 -7.45 8.14 -2.11
N VAL A 106 -7.21 8.92 -1.06
CA VAL A 106 -7.28 10.39 -1.13
C VAL A 106 -6.27 10.90 -2.16
N ALA A 107 -5.02 10.45 -2.08
CA ALA A 107 -3.99 10.81 -3.04
C ALA A 107 -4.38 10.42 -4.47
N TYR A 108 -4.88 9.20 -4.67
CA TYR A 108 -5.35 8.71 -5.97
C TYR A 108 -6.45 9.60 -6.55
N VAL A 109 -7.48 9.92 -5.76
CA VAL A 109 -8.59 10.79 -6.20
C VAL A 109 -8.11 12.22 -6.46
N SER A 110 -7.17 12.76 -5.69
CA SER A 110 -6.61 14.10 -5.94
C SER A 110 -5.80 14.16 -7.24
N HIS A 111 -5.19 13.05 -7.67
CA HIS A 111 -4.37 12.98 -8.88
C HIS A 111 -5.10 12.37 -10.07
N SER A 112 -6.36 11.91 -9.91
CA SER A 112 -7.13 11.27 -10.99
C SER A 112 -7.42 12.24 -12.14
N HIS A 113 -7.62 13.53 -11.85
CA HIS A 113 -7.71 14.58 -12.88
C HIS A 113 -6.40 14.76 -13.66
N ALA A 114 -5.25 14.60 -13.00
CA ALA A 114 -3.94 14.64 -13.67
C ALA A 114 -3.63 13.33 -14.43
N LEU A 115 -4.20 12.20 -14.01
CA LEU A 115 -4.12 10.93 -14.74
C LEU A 115 -4.99 10.93 -16.00
N GLN A 116 -6.15 11.58 -15.98
CA GLN A 116 -7.02 11.71 -17.16
C GLN A 116 -6.30 12.41 -18.33
N THR A 117 -5.55 13.47 -18.06
CA THR A 117 -4.80 14.19 -19.11
C THR A 117 -3.63 13.39 -19.72
N TRP A 118 -3.23 12.27 -19.11
CA TRP A 118 -2.22 11.36 -19.67
C TRP A 118 -2.83 10.25 -20.53
N LEU A 119 -4.15 10.01 -20.41
CA LEU A 119 -4.86 8.97 -21.16
C LEU A 119 -5.53 9.51 -22.43
N ASP A 120 -5.76 10.82 -22.49
CA ASP A 120 -6.20 11.57 -23.68
C ASP A 120 -5.02 11.96 -24.58
#